data_AF-A0A814L331-F1
#
_entry.id   AF-A0A814L331-F1
#
_cell.length_a   1.000
_cell.length_b   1.000
_cell.length_c   1.000
_cell.angle_alpha   90.00
_cell.angle_beta   90.00
_cell.angle_gamma   90.00
#
_symmetry.space_group_name_H-M   'P 1'
#
loop_
_entity.id
_entity.type
_entity.pdbx_description
1 polymer ?
#
loop_
_entity_poly.entity_id
_entity_poly.type
_entity_poly.pdbx_seq_one_letter_code
_entity_poly.pdbx_strand_id
1 'polypeptide(L)'
;MVNAVKNALDSLKTSKSICELSKGRSKYDYNVLSKYANQGSIKAKRLCNALEHFFAAWAILIESDTLTEQQENILVHELSECYRLEHIVAQFPDSEMREKVGKIVDQVLCRCREMPDYPASQLDEDARVCYASLRMDSHELIDQFLNSCKQKYPKSIYYQSLARHTDPHRTEVIKLHRKWEADIIEQTKNSSICIPVQYHEPRFRQKTAKSLIGLKAISLREINPTKDHVYQGYVLSVTIIEDGYSWVPCIHLVIEDEHRDCERIFIYNFPDGQGEHFTKKVFTIGSKMHIINRYRRIAADQQRLAHGKSVTLDKYAELHWHPQLYNKIYICEHRHIKGLFGRKLELHHFPSDVQHLSIFITSLFLDDKVILIPDPYRFSEVNREAFVDQQEWSLYEHVDTEQRYIKDFLFRIDDDDEDDGRQMKEISNKEDRKRSVLTVTCHTDLYLKEKQNE
;
A
#
# COMPACT_ATOMS: atom_id res chain seq x y z
N MET A 1 -6.53 -50.44 -19.48
CA MET A 1 -6.87 -49.16 -18.81
C MET A 1 -5.98 -48.00 -19.22
N VAL A 2 -4.64 -48.12 -19.31
CA VAL A 2 -3.73 -47.04 -19.75
C VAL A 2 -4.15 -46.40 -21.09
N ASN A 3 -4.53 -47.21 -22.09
CA ASN A 3 -5.01 -46.68 -23.37
C ASN A 3 -6.37 -45.98 -23.29
N ALA A 4 -7.25 -46.36 -22.36
CA ALA A 4 -8.55 -45.71 -22.22
C ALA A 4 -8.42 -44.32 -21.60
N VAL A 5 -7.57 -44.17 -20.58
CA VAL A 5 -7.29 -42.87 -19.98
C VAL A 5 -6.52 -41.98 -20.95
N LYS A 6 -5.55 -42.53 -21.69
CA LYS A 6 -4.83 -41.79 -22.72
C LYS A 6 -5.76 -41.32 -23.85
N ASN A 7 -6.66 -42.18 -24.33
CA ASN A 7 -7.65 -41.80 -25.34
C ASN A 7 -8.67 -40.78 -24.83
N ALA A 8 -9.05 -40.84 -23.55
CA ALA A 8 -9.89 -39.82 -22.91
C ALA A 8 -9.15 -38.48 -22.84
N LEU A 9 -7.88 -38.48 -22.41
CA LEU A 9 -7.02 -37.31 -22.36
C LEU A 9 -6.79 -36.71 -23.76
N ASP A 10 -6.56 -37.56 -24.77
CA ASP A 10 -6.35 -37.14 -26.14
C ASP A 10 -7.64 -36.56 -26.75
N SER A 11 -8.82 -37.05 -26.33
CA SER A 11 -10.11 -36.45 -26.73
C SER A 11 -10.35 -35.09 -26.06
N LEU A 12 -9.96 -34.95 -24.78
CA LEU A 12 -10.01 -33.70 -24.00
C LEU A 12 -9.00 -32.65 -24.51
N LYS A 13 -7.85 -33.08 -25.05
CA LYS A 13 -6.83 -32.20 -25.65
C LYS A 13 -7.26 -31.57 -26.98
N THR A 14 -8.43 -31.92 -27.52
CA THR A 14 -8.96 -31.16 -28.64
C THR A 14 -9.23 -29.72 -28.19
N SER A 15 -8.62 -28.75 -28.87
CA SER A 15 -8.66 -27.32 -28.50
C SER A 15 -10.07 -26.77 -28.28
N LYS A 16 -11.07 -27.40 -28.89
CA LYS A 16 -12.50 -27.09 -28.73
C LYS A 16 -13.03 -27.42 -27.33
N SER A 17 -12.67 -28.57 -26.75
CA SER A 17 -13.10 -28.98 -25.40
C SER A 17 -12.50 -28.07 -24.31
N ILE A 18 -11.20 -27.76 -24.44
CA ILE A 18 -10.51 -26.83 -23.54
C ILE A 18 -11.14 -25.44 -23.57
N CYS A 19 -11.45 -24.95 -24.78
CA CYS A 19 -12.08 -23.65 -24.93
C CYS A 19 -13.47 -23.59 -24.25
N GLU A 20 -14.25 -24.67 -24.30
CA GLU A 20 -15.56 -24.75 -23.64
C GLU A 20 -15.42 -24.81 -22.11
N LEU A 21 -14.48 -25.60 -21.59
CA LEU A 21 -14.18 -25.68 -20.14
C LEU A 21 -13.65 -24.35 -19.58
N SER A 22 -12.98 -23.55 -20.41
CA SER A 22 -12.42 -22.26 -19.99
C SER A 22 -13.46 -21.14 -19.83
N LYS A 23 -14.62 -21.23 -20.49
CA LYS A 23 -15.62 -20.15 -20.50
C LYS A 23 -16.13 -19.85 -19.08
N GLY A 24 -15.71 -18.71 -18.56
CA GLY A 24 -16.15 -18.17 -17.27
C GLY A 24 -15.38 -18.67 -16.04
N ARG A 25 -14.36 -19.52 -16.20
CA ARG A 25 -13.62 -20.11 -15.06
C ARG A 25 -12.15 -19.70 -15.01
N SER A 26 -11.51 -19.51 -16.16
CA SER A 26 -10.13 -19.03 -16.22
C SER A 26 -10.09 -17.53 -16.42
N LYS A 27 -9.18 -16.84 -15.73
CA LYS A 27 -8.83 -15.44 -16.00
C LYS A 27 -8.21 -15.26 -17.40
N TYR A 28 -7.77 -16.35 -18.03
CA TYR A 28 -7.06 -16.34 -19.30
C TYR A 28 -7.93 -16.87 -20.44
N ASP A 29 -8.06 -16.08 -21.51
CA ASP A 29 -8.68 -16.53 -22.76
C ASP A 29 -7.68 -17.40 -23.55
N TYR A 30 -7.96 -18.70 -23.61
CA TYR A 30 -7.13 -19.68 -24.31
C TYR A 30 -6.95 -19.34 -25.80
N ASN A 31 -7.98 -18.82 -26.47
CA ASN A 31 -7.89 -18.49 -27.90
C ASN A 31 -6.94 -17.33 -28.14
N VAL A 32 -6.98 -16.32 -27.25
CA VAL A 32 -6.07 -15.19 -27.31
C VAL A 32 -4.64 -15.65 -27.06
N LEU A 33 -4.40 -16.46 -26.03
CA LEU A 33 -3.07 -17.00 -25.74
C LEU A 33 -2.55 -17.87 -26.89
N SER A 34 -3.38 -18.77 -27.42
CA SER A 34 -3.03 -19.64 -28.55
C SER A 34 -2.66 -18.83 -29.79
N LYS A 35 -3.41 -17.77 -30.09
CA LYS A 35 -3.08 -16.83 -31.18
C LYS A 35 -1.68 -16.22 -30.98
N TYR A 36 -1.36 -15.72 -29.80
CA TYR A 36 -0.03 -15.15 -29.52
C TYR A 36 1.08 -16.22 -29.52
N ALA A 37 0.79 -17.44 -29.04
CA ALA A 37 1.72 -18.55 -29.08
C ALA A 37 2.08 -18.93 -30.53
N ASN A 38 1.09 -18.99 -31.41
CA ASN A 38 1.27 -19.22 -32.84
C ASN A 38 2.03 -18.08 -33.55
N GLN A 39 1.98 -16.87 -32.99
CA GLN A 39 2.80 -15.74 -33.43
C GLN A 39 4.24 -15.76 -32.86
N GLY A 40 4.63 -16.81 -32.14
CA GLY A 40 5.98 -17.00 -31.61
C GLY A 40 6.20 -16.49 -30.19
N SER A 41 5.15 -16.05 -29.48
CA SER A 41 5.30 -15.63 -28.07
C SER A 41 5.59 -16.82 -27.16
N ILE A 42 6.82 -16.90 -26.66
CA ILE A 42 7.27 -17.96 -25.73
C ILE A 42 6.42 -17.97 -24.45
N LYS A 43 6.12 -16.80 -23.89
CA LYS A 43 5.30 -16.67 -22.68
C LYS A 43 3.87 -17.16 -22.92
N ALA A 44 3.26 -16.79 -24.05
CA ALA A 44 1.92 -17.26 -24.39
C ALA A 44 1.89 -18.78 -24.59
N LYS A 45 2.91 -19.34 -25.26
CA LYS A 45 3.06 -20.80 -25.41
C LYS A 45 3.18 -21.52 -24.07
N ARG A 46 3.98 -20.98 -23.15
CA ARG A 46 4.14 -21.53 -21.79
C ARG A 46 2.82 -21.51 -21.01
N LEU A 47 2.06 -20.42 -21.10
CA LEU A 47 0.73 -20.32 -20.48
C LEU A 47 -0.29 -21.27 -21.12
N CYS A 48 -0.29 -21.45 -22.45
CA CYS A 48 -1.14 -22.44 -23.12
C CYS A 48 -0.85 -23.86 -22.61
N ASN A 49 0.41 -24.26 -22.57
CA ASN A 49 0.79 -25.59 -22.07
C ASN A 49 0.35 -25.78 -20.60
N ALA A 50 0.53 -24.76 -19.75
CA ALA A 50 0.07 -24.82 -18.37
C ALA A 50 -1.46 -24.97 -18.26
N LEU A 51 -2.22 -24.26 -19.12
CA LEU A 51 -3.68 -24.40 -19.19
C LEU A 51 -4.10 -25.81 -19.62
N GLU A 52 -3.45 -26.38 -20.63
CA GLU A 52 -3.72 -27.75 -21.09
C GLU A 52 -3.54 -28.77 -19.96
N HIS A 53 -2.43 -28.71 -19.23
CA HIS A 53 -2.17 -29.55 -18.06
C HIS A 53 -3.19 -29.32 -16.94
N PHE A 54 -3.54 -28.07 -16.64
CA PHE A 54 -4.56 -27.77 -15.64
C PHE A 54 -5.92 -28.34 -16.00
N PHE A 55 -6.36 -28.19 -17.25
CA PHE A 55 -7.64 -28.72 -17.70
C PHE A 55 -7.66 -30.25 -17.76
N ALA A 56 -6.54 -30.90 -18.05
CA ALA A 56 -6.43 -32.36 -17.96
C ALA A 56 -6.61 -32.85 -16.51
N ALA A 57 -5.92 -32.22 -15.55
CA ALA A 57 -6.12 -32.52 -14.12
C ALA A 57 -7.56 -32.22 -13.67
N TRP A 58 -8.15 -31.13 -14.16
CA TRP A 58 -9.51 -30.70 -13.85
C TRP A 58 -10.57 -31.68 -14.39
N ALA A 59 -10.40 -32.19 -15.60
CA ALA A 59 -11.32 -33.17 -16.18
C ALA A 59 -11.41 -34.43 -15.31
N ILE A 60 -10.27 -34.93 -14.82
CA ILE A 60 -10.21 -36.07 -13.90
C ILE A 60 -11.00 -35.78 -12.62
N LEU A 61 -10.91 -34.55 -12.10
CA LEU A 61 -11.61 -34.15 -10.87
C LEU A 61 -13.14 -34.11 -11.01
N ILE A 62 -13.67 -33.74 -12.18
CA ILE A 62 -15.13 -33.64 -12.39
C ILE A 62 -15.75 -34.97 -12.78
N GLU A 63 -15.01 -35.83 -13.50
CA GLU A 63 -15.56 -37.08 -14.04
C GLU A 63 -15.98 -38.10 -12.97
N SER A 64 -15.42 -38.02 -11.76
CA SER A 64 -15.75 -38.97 -10.69
C SER A 64 -15.71 -38.36 -9.29
N ASP A 65 -16.67 -38.78 -8.46
CA ASP A 65 -16.68 -38.43 -7.03
C ASP A 65 -15.51 -39.09 -6.29
N THR A 66 -15.18 -40.34 -6.66
CA THR A 66 -14.06 -41.12 -6.13
C THR A 66 -13.06 -41.43 -7.23
N LEU A 67 -11.79 -41.09 -7.00
CA LEU A 67 -10.72 -41.37 -7.95
C LEU A 67 -10.10 -42.72 -7.63
N THR A 68 -9.77 -43.48 -8.68
CA THR A 68 -8.87 -44.63 -8.54
C THR A 68 -7.45 -44.14 -8.29
N GLU A 69 -6.60 -44.99 -7.69
CA GLU A 69 -5.19 -44.67 -7.46
C GLU A 69 -4.48 -44.19 -8.74
N GLN A 70 -4.77 -44.83 -9.87
CA GLN A 70 -4.18 -44.44 -11.16
C GLN A 70 -4.63 -43.04 -11.59
N GLN A 71 -5.91 -42.68 -11.38
CA GLN A 71 -6.42 -41.35 -11.70
C GLN A 71 -5.82 -40.28 -10.77
N GLU A 72 -5.66 -40.58 -9.49
CA GLU A 72 -4.98 -39.67 -8.55
C GLU A 72 -3.52 -39.40 -8.98
N ASN A 73 -2.80 -40.43 -9.40
CA ASN A 73 -1.42 -40.29 -9.85
C ASN A 73 -1.32 -39.43 -11.12
N ILE A 74 -2.24 -39.63 -12.09
CA ILE A 74 -2.29 -38.82 -13.32
C ILE A 74 -2.68 -37.38 -13.01
N LEU A 75 -3.68 -37.16 -12.14
CA LEU A 75 -4.08 -35.84 -11.68
C LEU A 75 -2.90 -35.09 -11.07
N VAL A 76 -2.16 -35.74 -10.15
CA VAL A 76 -0.99 -35.14 -9.51
C VAL A 76 0.10 -34.81 -10.53
N HIS A 77 0.35 -35.70 -11.49
CA HIS A 77 1.31 -35.46 -12.55
C HIS A 77 0.94 -34.23 -13.39
N GLU A 78 -0.27 -34.20 -13.96
CA GLU A 78 -0.76 -33.10 -14.80
C GLU A 78 -0.77 -31.77 -14.04
N LEU A 79 -1.23 -31.79 -12.78
CA LEU A 79 -1.23 -30.59 -11.95
C LEU A 79 0.19 -30.10 -11.63
N SER A 80 1.14 -31.02 -11.40
CA SER A 80 2.54 -30.66 -11.14
C SER A 80 3.21 -30.02 -12.36
N GLU A 81 2.92 -30.50 -13.56
CA GLU A 81 3.42 -29.92 -14.81
C GLU A 81 2.84 -28.51 -15.02
N CYS A 82 1.54 -28.31 -14.73
CA CYS A 82 0.95 -26.97 -14.72
C CYS A 82 1.71 -26.03 -13.77
N TYR A 83 1.97 -26.47 -12.52
CA TYR A 83 2.69 -25.66 -11.53
C TYR A 83 4.13 -25.33 -11.93
N ARG A 84 4.86 -26.28 -12.53
CA ARG A 84 6.22 -26.08 -13.04
C ARG A 84 6.26 -25.09 -14.21
N LEU A 85 5.25 -25.12 -15.07
CA LEU A 85 5.11 -24.20 -16.19
C LEU A 85 4.69 -22.82 -15.68
N GLU A 86 3.46 -22.66 -15.21
CA GLU A 86 2.93 -21.38 -14.74
C GLU A 86 1.88 -21.57 -13.65
N HIS A 87 2.31 -21.61 -12.39
CA HIS A 87 1.45 -21.81 -11.22
C HIS A 87 0.23 -20.86 -11.14
N ILE A 88 0.34 -19.65 -11.69
CA ILE A 88 -0.75 -18.66 -11.72
C ILE A 88 -1.98 -19.12 -12.54
N VAL A 89 -1.81 -20.17 -13.36
CA VAL A 89 -2.87 -20.76 -14.17
C VAL A 89 -3.76 -21.70 -13.34
N ALA A 90 -3.19 -22.37 -12.34
CA ALA A 90 -3.91 -23.33 -11.50
C ALA A 90 -4.77 -22.63 -10.44
N GLN A 91 -5.88 -22.04 -10.87
CA GLN A 91 -6.85 -21.36 -10.00
C GLN A 91 -8.10 -22.24 -9.84
N PHE A 92 -8.34 -22.69 -8.60
CA PHE A 92 -9.55 -23.41 -8.24
C PHE A 92 -10.68 -22.41 -7.98
N PRO A 93 -11.89 -22.64 -8.52
CA PRO A 93 -13.01 -21.69 -8.43
C PRO A 93 -13.57 -21.57 -7.01
N ASP A 94 -13.44 -22.62 -6.20
CA ASP A 94 -13.89 -22.65 -4.82
C ASP A 94 -12.85 -23.33 -3.91
N SER A 95 -12.98 -23.09 -2.60
CA SER A 95 -12.09 -23.63 -1.58
C SER A 95 -12.26 -25.14 -1.37
N GLU A 96 -13.46 -25.67 -1.61
CA GLU A 96 -13.80 -27.09 -1.41
C GLU A 96 -13.03 -27.97 -2.41
N MET A 97 -12.98 -27.56 -3.67
CA MET A 97 -12.28 -28.26 -4.73
C MET A 97 -10.77 -28.19 -4.54
N ARG A 98 -10.24 -27.04 -4.07
CA ARG A 98 -8.83 -26.93 -3.65
C ARG A 98 -8.53 -27.88 -2.48
N GLU A 99 -9.41 -27.99 -1.50
CA GLU A 99 -9.26 -28.92 -0.38
C GLU A 99 -9.33 -30.39 -0.83
N LYS A 100 -10.25 -30.73 -1.74
CA LYS A 100 -10.36 -32.08 -2.35
C LYS A 100 -9.04 -32.46 -3.04
N VAL A 101 -8.47 -31.56 -3.84
CA VAL A 101 -7.16 -31.78 -4.49
C VAL A 101 -6.06 -31.91 -3.45
N GLY A 102 -6.07 -31.08 -2.41
CA GLY A 102 -5.13 -31.19 -1.29
C GLY A 102 -5.15 -32.59 -0.64
N LYS A 103 -6.34 -33.14 -0.39
CA LYS A 103 -6.50 -34.50 0.16
C LYS A 103 -5.95 -35.57 -0.78
N ILE A 104 -6.20 -35.46 -2.09
CA ILE A 104 -5.66 -36.40 -3.09
C ILE A 104 -4.13 -36.34 -3.11
N VAL A 105 -3.55 -35.14 -3.11
CA VAL A 105 -2.09 -34.96 -3.08
C VAL A 105 -1.48 -35.54 -1.80
N ASP A 106 -2.12 -35.35 -0.65
CA ASP A 106 -1.69 -35.93 0.62
C ASP A 106 -1.72 -37.47 0.57
N GLN A 107 -2.78 -38.07 0.00
CA GLN A 107 -2.89 -39.52 -0.17
C GLN A 107 -1.77 -40.08 -1.07
N VAL A 108 -1.48 -39.42 -2.19
CA VAL A 108 -0.37 -39.80 -3.09
C VAL A 108 0.97 -39.71 -2.38
N LEU A 109 1.20 -38.64 -1.60
CA LEU A 109 2.42 -38.49 -0.79
C LEU A 109 2.55 -39.59 0.27
N CYS A 110 1.45 -39.96 0.94
CA CYS A 110 1.45 -41.05 1.91
C CYS A 110 1.85 -42.37 1.26
N ARG A 111 1.25 -42.73 0.10
CA ARG A 111 1.65 -43.94 -0.65
C ARG A 111 3.12 -43.92 -1.06
N CYS A 112 3.63 -42.77 -1.48
CA CYS A 112 5.04 -42.62 -1.84
C CYS A 112 6.00 -42.81 -0.65
N ARG A 113 5.56 -42.54 0.59
CA ARG A 113 6.36 -42.76 1.81
C ARG A 113 6.41 -44.23 2.23
N GLU A 114 5.34 -44.98 1.97
CA GLU A 114 5.22 -46.40 2.31
C GLU A 114 6.08 -47.31 1.41
N MET A 115 6.70 -46.77 0.37
CA MET A 115 7.64 -47.47 -0.51
C MET A 115 9.10 -47.07 -0.18
N PRO A 116 9.70 -47.61 0.89
CA PRO A 116 11.02 -47.19 1.39
C PRO A 116 12.18 -47.43 0.40
N ASP A 117 12.02 -48.38 -0.52
CA ASP A 117 13.03 -48.74 -1.51
C ASP A 117 12.90 -47.99 -2.85
N TYR A 118 11.97 -47.03 -2.97
CA TYR A 118 11.83 -46.24 -4.19
C TYR A 118 12.73 -45.00 -4.13
N PRO A 119 13.90 -44.99 -4.80
CA PRO A 119 14.67 -43.76 -4.96
C PRO A 119 13.82 -42.73 -5.70
N ALA A 120 14.01 -41.45 -5.38
CA ALA A 120 13.47 -40.25 -6.02
C ALA A 120 12.54 -40.54 -7.23
N SER A 121 11.27 -40.91 -6.95
CA SER A 121 10.30 -41.20 -8.00
C SER A 121 9.76 -39.89 -8.55
N GLN A 122 9.43 -39.89 -9.85
CA GLN A 122 8.79 -38.74 -10.49
C GLN A 122 7.46 -38.41 -9.81
N LEU A 123 6.69 -39.42 -9.40
CA LEU A 123 5.41 -39.25 -8.72
C LEU A 123 5.55 -38.57 -7.35
N ASP A 124 6.56 -38.93 -6.55
CA ASP A 124 6.80 -38.26 -5.26
C ASP A 124 7.26 -36.81 -5.48
N GLU A 125 8.05 -36.54 -6.53
CA GLU A 125 8.42 -35.15 -6.89
C GLU A 125 7.18 -34.35 -7.32
N ASP A 126 6.36 -34.91 -8.21
CA ASP A 126 5.11 -34.29 -8.69
C ASP A 126 4.16 -33.99 -7.53
N ALA A 127 3.97 -34.94 -6.63
CA ALA A 127 3.13 -34.78 -5.45
C ALA A 127 3.66 -33.68 -4.51
N ARG A 128 4.98 -33.58 -4.33
CA ARG A 128 5.61 -32.52 -3.55
C ARG A 128 5.49 -31.14 -4.19
N VAL A 129 5.57 -31.05 -5.52
CA VAL A 129 5.32 -29.80 -6.28
C VAL A 129 3.89 -29.33 -6.04
N CYS A 130 2.92 -30.23 -6.17
CA CYS A 130 1.51 -29.94 -5.93
C CYS A 130 1.26 -29.53 -4.48
N TYR A 131 1.78 -30.27 -3.51
CA TYR A 131 1.63 -29.97 -2.08
C TYR A 131 2.16 -28.58 -1.74
N ALA A 132 3.37 -28.27 -2.23
CA ALA A 132 3.99 -26.99 -1.95
C ALA A 132 3.18 -25.83 -2.55
N SER A 133 2.69 -26.00 -3.78
CA SER A 133 1.89 -24.99 -4.49
C SER A 133 0.53 -24.77 -3.85
N LEU A 134 -0.14 -25.84 -3.41
CA LEU A 134 -1.47 -25.78 -2.80
C LEU A 134 -1.47 -25.21 -1.38
N ARG A 135 -0.32 -25.20 -0.69
CA ARG A 135 -0.19 -24.72 0.70
C ARG A 135 0.77 -23.53 0.86
N MET A 136 1.05 -22.79 -0.22
CA MET A 136 1.93 -21.61 -0.16
C MET A 136 1.43 -20.50 0.77
N ASP A 137 0.16 -20.52 1.14
CA ASP A 137 -0.45 -19.62 2.13
C ASP A 137 -0.05 -19.94 3.58
N SER A 138 0.47 -21.14 3.87
CA SER A 138 0.91 -21.55 5.20
C SER A 138 2.44 -21.54 5.31
N HIS A 139 3.02 -20.38 5.61
CA HIS A 139 4.48 -20.16 5.66
C HIS A 139 5.22 -21.13 6.61
N GLU A 140 4.71 -21.33 7.83
CA GLU A 140 5.40 -22.16 8.83
C GLU A 140 5.51 -23.64 8.42
N LEU A 141 4.44 -24.21 7.85
CA LEU A 141 4.42 -25.60 7.41
C LEU A 141 5.19 -25.79 6.09
N ILE A 142 5.18 -24.78 5.22
CA ILE A 142 5.79 -24.89 3.89
C ILE A 142 7.32 -24.84 3.94
N ASP A 143 7.90 -24.06 4.86
CA ASP A 143 9.36 -23.90 4.98
C ASP A 143 10.05 -25.22 5.30
N GLN A 144 9.57 -25.91 6.34
CA GLN A 144 10.09 -27.22 6.73
C GLN A 144 9.91 -28.24 5.61
N PHE A 145 8.75 -28.23 4.97
CA PHE A 145 8.45 -29.13 3.86
C PHE A 145 9.37 -28.88 2.65
N LEU A 146 9.56 -27.63 2.23
CA LEU A 146 10.42 -27.26 1.12
C LEU A 146 11.89 -27.59 1.39
N ASN A 147 12.35 -27.44 2.63
CA ASN A 147 13.70 -27.88 3.00
C ASN A 147 13.86 -29.39 2.87
N SER A 148 12.87 -30.19 3.29
CA SER A 148 12.88 -31.64 3.06
C SER A 148 12.88 -31.99 1.56
N CYS A 149 12.14 -31.23 0.74
CA CYS A 149 12.09 -31.44 -0.71
C CYS A 149 13.42 -31.11 -1.36
N LYS A 150 14.12 -30.04 -0.95
CA LYS A 150 15.47 -29.71 -1.42
C LYS A 150 16.49 -30.78 -1.08
N GLN A 151 16.41 -31.37 0.11
CA GLN A 151 17.32 -32.44 0.51
C GLN A 151 17.11 -33.69 -0.35
N LYS A 152 15.84 -34.04 -0.62
CA LYS A 152 15.48 -35.22 -1.42
C LYS A 152 15.69 -35.00 -2.93
N TYR A 153 15.41 -33.80 -3.42
CA TYR A 153 15.46 -33.40 -4.85
C TYR A 153 16.32 -32.14 -5.06
N PRO A 154 17.62 -32.18 -4.78
CA PRO A 154 18.48 -30.99 -4.79
C PRO A 154 18.61 -30.33 -6.17
N LYS A 155 18.39 -31.11 -7.24
CA LYS A 155 18.45 -30.65 -8.63
C LYS A 155 17.15 -30.04 -9.15
N SER A 156 16.04 -30.17 -8.40
CA SER A 156 14.76 -29.63 -8.82
C SER A 156 14.74 -28.10 -8.63
N ILE A 157 14.88 -27.36 -9.73
CA ILE A 157 14.89 -25.90 -9.77
C ILE A 157 13.59 -25.32 -9.17
N TYR A 158 12.49 -26.08 -9.22
CA TYR A 158 11.20 -25.65 -8.73
C TYR A 158 11.20 -25.41 -7.21
N TYR A 159 11.72 -26.34 -6.40
CA TYR A 159 11.79 -26.13 -4.94
C TYR A 159 12.78 -25.02 -4.56
N GLN A 160 13.82 -24.80 -5.37
CA GLN A 160 14.71 -23.66 -5.19
C GLN A 160 14.01 -22.33 -5.48
N SER A 161 13.06 -22.31 -6.41
CA SER A 161 12.20 -21.16 -6.70
C SER A 161 11.17 -20.93 -5.60
N LEU A 162 10.47 -21.99 -5.16
CA LEU A 162 9.47 -21.90 -4.10
C LEU A 162 10.07 -21.43 -2.78
N ALA A 163 11.26 -21.92 -2.43
CA ALA A 163 11.95 -21.44 -1.25
C ALA A 163 12.51 -20.01 -1.37
N ARG A 164 12.29 -19.31 -2.48
CA ARG A 164 12.48 -17.84 -2.54
C ARG A 164 11.27 -17.13 -1.94
N HIS A 165 10.09 -17.74 -2.01
CA HIS A 165 8.86 -17.20 -1.44
C HIS A 165 8.79 -17.39 0.09
N THR A 166 9.76 -18.09 0.67
CA THR A 166 9.84 -18.31 2.12
C THR A 166 10.68 -17.25 2.84
N ASP A 167 11.31 -16.31 2.13
CA ASP A 167 11.96 -15.18 2.78
C ASP A 167 10.90 -14.35 3.55
N PRO A 168 10.99 -14.26 4.90
CA PRO A 168 10.01 -13.52 5.69
C PRO A 168 9.93 -12.05 5.29
N HIS A 169 11.07 -11.45 4.92
CA HIS A 169 11.12 -10.05 4.53
C HIS A 169 10.40 -9.80 3.20
N ARG A 170 10.71 -10.59 2.16
CA ARG A 170 9.96 -10.58 0.90
C ARG A 170 8.45 -10.72 1.12
N THR A 171 8.06 -11.70 1.94
CA THR A 171 6.65 -11.99 2.23
C THR A 171 5.97 -10.79 2.88
N GLU A 172 6.62 -10.18 3.87
CA GLU A 172 6.14 -8.97 4.54
C GLU A 172 6.00 -7.80 3.57
N VAL A 173 7.00 -7.55 2.73
CA VAL A 173 6.98 -6.48 1.72
C VAL A 173 5.79 -6.63 0.76
N ILE A 174 5.58 -7.84 0.22
CA ILE A 174 4.46 -8.13 -0.70
C ILE A 174 3.11 -7.99 0.03
N LYS A 175 3.01 -8.54 1.26
CA LYS A 175 1.79 -8.46 2.07
C LYS A 175 1.40 -7.01 2.35
N LEU A 176 2.37 -6.17 2.74
CA LEU A 176 2.15 -4.75 3.00
C LEU A 176 1.75 -3.99 1.73
N HIS A 177 2.34 -4.32 0.58
CA HIS A 177 1.96 -3.74 -0.72
C HIS A 177 0.51 -4.05 -1.09
N ARG A 178 0.12 -5.34 -1.06
CA ARG A 178 -1.24 -5.78 -1.40
C ARG A 178 -2.29 -5.25 -0.42
N LYS A 179 -1.96 -5.19 0.88
CA LYS A 179 -2.85 -4.58 1.88
C LYS A 179 -3.09 -3.10 1.54
N TRP A 180 -2.01 -2.35 1.29
CA TRP A 180 -2.12 -0.94 0.93
C TRP A 180 -2.97 -0.73 -0.34
N GLU A 181 -2.78 -1.58 -1.36
CA GLU A 181 -3.59 -1.53 -2.58
C GLU A 181 -5.08 -1.78 -2.29
N ALA A 182 -5.39 -2.81 -1.50
CA ALA A 182 -6.77 -3.12 -1.11
C ALA A 182 -7.41 -1.94 -0.35
N ASP A 183 -6.69 -1.37 0.62
CA ASP A 183 -7.15 -0.22 1.41
C ASP A 183 -7.46 0.99 0.50
N ILE A 184 -6.61 1.28 -0.49
CA ILE A 184 -6.84 2.37 -1.45
C ILE A 184 -8.03 2.09 -2.38
N ILE A 185 -8.17 0.85 -2.87
CA ILE A 185 -9.30 0.46 -3.73
C ILE A 185 -10.62 0.60 -2.96
N GLU A 186 -10.66 0.12 -1.71
CA GLU A 186 -11.83 0.23 -0.84
C GLU A 186 -12.19 1.70 -0.57
N GLN A 187 -11.19 2.52 -0.24
CA GLN A 187 -11.40 3.95 -0.04
C GLN A 187 -11.97 4.61 -1.30
N THR A 188 -11.39 4.34 -2.47
CA THR A 188 -11.81 4.93 -3.76
C THR A 188 -13.25 4.54 -4.13
N LYS A 189 -13.68 3.32 -3.80
CA LYS A 189 -15.06 2.86 -4.03
C LYS A 189 -16.08 3.58 -3.15
N ASN A 190 -15.69 3.90 -1.93
CA ASN A 190 -16.57 4.47 -0.92
C ASN A 190 -16.61 6.02 -0.94
N SER A 191 -15.73 6.67 -1.71
CA SER A 191 -15.45 8.08 -1.54
C SER A 191 -15.98 8.98 -2.66
N SER A 192 -16.95 9.83 -2.30
CA SER A 192 -16.98 11.27 -2.67
C SER A 192 -15.90 12.08 -1.91
N ILE A 193 -15.09 11.40 -1.08
CA ILE A 193 -14.12 11.94 -0.14
C ILE A 193 -12.78 12.13 -0.86
N CYS A 194 -12.34 13.38 -0.97
CA CYS A 194 -11.00 13.71 -1.38
C CYS A 194 -10.04 13.31 -0.24
N ILE A 195 -9.15 12.34 -0.48
CA ILE A 195 -8.14 11.95 0.52
C ILE A 195 -7.09 13.06 0.56
N PRO A 196 -6.95 13.82 1.66
CA PRO A 196 -5.91 14.83 1.76
C PRO A 196 -4.57 14.12 1.90
N VAL A 197 -3.82 14.07 0.80
CA VAL A 197 -2.49 13.46 0.81
C VAL A 197 -1.49 14.50 1.25
N GLN A 198 -0.90 14.30 2.42
CA GLN A 198 0.21 15.13 2.86
C GLN A 198 1.48 14.69 2.13
N TYR A 199 1.85 15.42 1.08
CA TYR A 199 3.15 15.29 0.45
C TYR A 199 4.19 16.09 1.22
N HIS A 200 5.19 15.40 1.76
CA HIS A 200 6.40 16.07 2.22
C HIS A 200 7.38 16.17 1.06
N GLU A 201 7.86 17.37 0.76
CA GLU A 201 8.91 17.56 -0.25
C GLU A 201 10.12 16.65 0.04
N PRO A 202 10.80 16.14 -1.01
CA PRO A 202 11.99 15.35 -0.83
C PRO A 202 13.11 16.22 -0.23
N ARG A 203 13.72 15.76 0.87
CA ARG A 203 14.84 16.47 1.54
C ARG A 203 16.07 16.65 0.63
N PHE A 204 16.23 15.77 -0.34
CA PHE A 204 17.32 15.81 -1.31
C PHE A 204 16.77 15.74 -2.74
N ARG A 205 17.36 16.51 -3.65
CA ARG A 205 17.05 16.44 -5.08
C ARG A 205 17.97 15.44 -5.76
N GLN A 206 17.38 14.48 -6.49
CA GLN A 206 18.15 13.58 -7.35
C GLN A 206 18.65 14.36 -8.56
N LYS A 207 19.93 14.20 -8.90
CA LYS A 207 20.47 14.66 -10.17
C LYS A 207 20.34 13.54 -11.19
N THR A 208 19.64 13.79 -12.29
CA THR A 208 19.55 12.84 -13.41
C THR A 208 20.94 12.65 -14.02
N ALA A 209 21.48 11.43 -13.96
CA ALA A 209 22.68 11.12 -14.74
C ALA A 209 22.29 10.99 -16.21
N LYS A 210 23.14 11.50 -17.12
CA LYS A 210 22.87 11.44 -18.56
C LYS A 210 23.23 10.09 -19.19
N SER A 211 23.92 9.21 -18.46
CA SER A 211 24.44 7.93 -18.98
C SER A 211 24.62 6.90 -17.86
N LEU A 212 24.58 5.61 -18.24
CA LEU A 212 24.96 4.49 -17.39
C LEU A 212 26.48 4.29 -17.29
N ILE A 213 27.26 4.90 -18.21
CA ILE A 213 28.72 4.77 -18.24
C ILE A 213 29.33 5.41 -17.00
N GLY A 214 30.19 4.66 -16.32
CA GLY A 214 30.91 5.12 -15.13
C GLY A 214 30.11 5.03 -13.82
N LEU A 215 28.87 4.52 -13.86
CA LEU A 215 28.11 4.24 -12.64
C LEU A 215 28.56 2.91 -12.02
N LYS A 216 28.68 2.87 -10.69
CA LYS A 216 28.97 1.65 -9.94
C LYS A 216 27.66 0.91 -9.63
N ALA A 217 27.64 -0.41 -9.79
CA ALA A 217 26.49 -1.21 -9.35
C ALA A 217 26.33 -1.14 -7.82
N ILE A 218 25.08 -1.11 -7.35
CA ILE A 218 24.73 -1.23 -5.93
C ILE A 218 23.56 -2.21 -5.77
N SER A 219 23.59 -3.02 -4.73
CA SER A 219 22.50 -3.90 -4.31
C SER A 219 21.60 -3.25 -3.26
N LEU A 220 20.42 -3.81 -3.00
CA LEU A 220 19.54 -3.37 -1.93
C LEU A 220 20.18 -3.55 -0.54
N ARG A 221 21.01 -4.59 -0.33
CA ARG A 221 21.74 -4.82 0.92
C ARG A 221 22.79 -3.76 1.23
N GLU A 222 23.40 -3.19 0.20
CA GLU A 222 24.40 -2.13 0.36
C GLU A 222 23.76 -0.75 0.65
N ILE A 223 22.44 -0.62 0.48
CA ILE A 223 21.69 0.59 0.80
C ILE A 223 21.41 0.61 2.30
N ASN A 224 22.03 1.55 3.01
CA ASN A 224 21.76 1.80 4.41
C ASN A 224 20.27 2.23 4.60
N PRO A 225 19.45 1.46 5.35
CA PRO A 225 18.04 1.74 5.52
C PRO A 225 17.76 2.82 6.58
N THR A 226 18.76 3.24 7.37
CA THR A 226 18.59 4.11 8.55
C THR A 226 18.86 5.58 8.28
N LYS A 227 19.17 5.97 7.03
CA LYS A 227 19.47 7.35 6.67
C LYS A 227 18.83 7.76 5.35
N ASP A 228 18.37 9.00 5.30
CA ASP A 228 18.04 9.64 4.03
C ASP A 228 19.33 9.85 3.24
N HIS A 229 19.40 9.30 2.04
CA HIS A 229 20.62 9.37 1.25
C HIS A 229 20.37 9.21 -0.25
N VAL A 230 21.06 10.02 -1.04
CA VAL A 230 21.13 9.87 -2.51
C VAL A 230 22.44 9.16 -2.84
N TYR A 231 22.34 7.95 -3.40
CA TYR A 231 23.50 7.14 -3.77
C TYR A 231 24.09 7.60 -5.10
N GLN A 232 24.74 8.77 -5.09
CA GLN A 232 25.28 9.42 -6.30
C GLN A 232 26.41 8.58 -6.94
N GLY A 233 26.36 8.40 -8.26
CA GLY A 233 27.32 7.61 -9.01
C GLY A 233 27.03 6.11 -9.00
N TYR A 234 25.85 5.70 -8.51
CA TYR A 234 25.43 4.29 -8.48
C TYR A 234 24.22 4.00 -9.37
N VAL A 235 24.12 2.75 -9.79
CA VAL A 235 22.96 2.17 -10.49
C VAL A 235 22.50 0.91 -9.78
N LEU A 236 21.19 0.82 -9.53
CA LEU A 236 20.53 -0.37 -8.99
C LEU A 236 19.73 -1.05 -10.10
N SER A 237 20.05 -2.31 -10.39
CA SER A 237 19.35 -3.14 -11.38
C SER A 237 18.33 -4.04 -10.70
N VAL A 238 17.05 -3.90 -11.06
CA VAL A 238 15.96 -4.61 -10.37
C VAL A 238 14.91 -5.12 -11.34
N THR A 239 14.13 -6.10 -10.91
CA THR A 239 12.98 -6.68 -11.61
C THR A 239 11.71 -6.36 -10.83
N ILE A 240 10.63 -5.97 -11.52
CA ILE A 240 9.32 -5.78 -10.89
C ILE A 240 8.68 -7.13 -10.60
N ILE A 241 8.24 -7.36 -9.36
CA ILE A 241 7.73 -8.67 -8.91
C ILE A 241 6.25 -8.67 -8.47
N GLU A 242 5.61 -7.51 -8.40
CA GLU A 242 4.17 -7.37 -8.12
C GLU A 242 3.54 -6.35 -9.08
N ASP A 243 2.22 -6.38 -9.18
CA ASP A 243 1.48 -5.40 -9.97
C ASP A 243 1.71 -3.99 -9.45
N GLY A 244 2.00 -3.08 -10.37
CA GLY A 244 2.19 -1.68 -10.07
C GLY A 244 0.85 -0.97 -9.89
N TYR A 245 0.78 -0.09 -8.90
CA TYR A 245 -0.40 0.74 -8.67
C TYR A 245 -0.05 2.22 -8.85
N SER A 246 -0.88 2.95 -9.58
CA SER A 246 -0.67 4.38 -9.79
C SER A 246 -1.73 5.19 -9.06
N TRP A 247 -1.28 6.15 -8.27
CA TRP A 247 -2.13 7.10 -7.59
C TRP A 247 -1.46 8.47 -7.63
N VAL A 248 -2.10 9.47 -8.25
CA VAL A 248 -1.46 10.77 -8.46
C VAL A 248 -1.01 11.36 -7.12
N PRO A 249 0.30 11.69 -6.97
CA PRO A 249 1.35 11.87 -7.96
C PRO A 249 2.44 10.77 -7.94
N CYS A 250 2.13 9.55 -7.51
CA CYS A 250 3.09 8.44 -7.36
C CYS A 250 2.66 7.09 -7.98
N ILE A 251 3.65 6.31 -8.42
CA ILE A 251 3.50 4.90 -8.82
C ILE A 251 4.22 4.04 -7.78
N HIS A 252 3.51 3.07 -7.24
CA HIS A 252 3.98 2.14 -6.22
C HIS A 252 4.33 0.81 -6.88
N LEU A 253 5.56 0.36 -6.69
CA LEU A 253 6.05 -0.92 -7.23
C LEU A 253 6.73 -1.73 -6.13
N VAL A 254 6.69 -3.06 -6.26
CA VAL A 254 7.59 -3.97 -5.53
C VAL A 254 8.66 -4.46 -6.49
N ILE A 255 9.90 -4.27 -6.11
CA ILE A 255 11.07 -4.63 -6.91
C ILE A 255 11.95 -5.66 -6.19
N GLU A 256 12.69 -6.43 -6.97
CA GLU A 256 13.66 -7.42 -6.53
C GLU A 256 15.01 -7.18 -7.23
N ASP A 257 16.12 -7.19 -6.49
CA ASP A 257 17.47 -7.06 -7.09
C ASP A 257 18.10 -8.42 -7.47
N GLU A 258 19.36 -8.40 -7.94
CA GLU A 258 20.07 -9.62 -8.34
C GLU A 258 20.35 -10.59 -7.17
N HIS A 259 20.35 -10.10 -5.94
CA HIS A 259 20.51 -10.88 -4.71
C HIS A 259 19.18 -11.36 -4.13
N ARG A 260 18.07 -11.07 -4.83
CA ARG A 260 16.69 -11.41 -4.46
C ARG A 260 16.15 -10.67 -3.25
N ASP A 261 16.81 -9.60 -2.83
CA ASP A 261 16.26 -8.73 -1.81
C ASP A 261 15.11 -7.94 -2.42
N CYS A 262 14.07 -7.68 -1.63
CA CYS A 262 12.85 -7.06 -2.09
C CYS A 262 12.59 -5.76 -1.36
N GLU A 263 12.06 -4.76 -2.07
CA GLU A 263 11.76 -3.47 -1.46
C GLU A 263 10.61 -2.77 -2.21
N ARG A 264 9.87 -1.92 -1.50
CA ARG A 264 8.89 -1.03 -2.12
C ARG A 264 9.59 0.20 -2.69
N ILE A 265 9.19 0.61 -3.88
CA ILE A 265 9.62 1.89 -4.48
C ILE A 265 8.44 2.73 -4.90
N PHE A 266 8.69 4.04 -4.91
CA PHE A 266 7.74 5.06 -5.29
C PHE A 266 8.35 5.90 -6.39
N ILE A 267 7.65 6.04 -7.51
CA ILE A 267 8.04 6.90 -8.63
C ILE A 267 7.11 8.11 -8.62
N TYR A 268 7.68 9.31 -8.46
CA TYR A 268 6.92 10.57 -8.40
C TYR A 268 7.07 11.38 -9.68
N ASN A 269 6.27 12.44 -9.82
CA ASN A 269 6.39 13.47 -10.86
C ASN A 269 6.26 12.93 -12.30
N PHE A 270 5.39 11.93 -12.51
CA PHE A 270 4.96 11.56 -13.86
C PHE A 270 3.78 12.45 -14.29
N PRO A 271 3.57 12.66 -15.60
CA PRO A 271 2.46 13.49 -16.08
C PRO A 271 1.09 12.95 -15.65
N ASP A 272 0.17 13.84 -15.30
CA ASP A 272 -1.20 13.47 -14.92
C ASP A 272 -1.87 12.61 -15.99
N GLY A 273 -2.65 11.63 -15.56
CA GLY A 273 -3.31 10.68 -16.45
C GLY A 273 -2.41 9.60 -17.08
N GLN A 274 -1.08 9.67 -16.93
CA GLN A 274 -0.18 8.64 -17.48
C GLN A 274 0.10 7.48 -16.53
N GLY A 275 -0.32 7.56 -15.26
CA GLY A 275 -0.06 6.53 -14.25
C GLY A 275 -0.53 5.14 -14.70
N GLU A 276 -1.73 5.06 -15.26
CA GLU A 276 -2.31 3.81 -15.78
C GLU A 276 -1.51 3.24 -16.95
N HIS A 277 -1.03 4.10 -17.87
CA HIS A 277 -0.19 3.66 -18.97
C HIS A 277 1.12 3.06 -18.43
N PHE A 278 1.77 3.75 -17.49
CA PHE A 278 3.00 3.27 -16.90
C PHE A 278 2.81 1.93 -16.19
N THR A 279 1.81 1.77 -15.32
CA THR A 279 1.60 0.51 -14.59
C THR A 279 1.16 -0.64 -15.48
N LYS A 280 0.32 -0.40 -16.50
CA LYS A 280 -0.21 -1.46 -17.36
C LYS A 280 0.68 -1.82 -18.55
N LYS A 281 1.58 -0.93 -18.99
CA LYS A 281 2.36 -1.11 -20.23
C LYS A 281 3.88 -1.06 -20.04
N VAL A 282 4.36 -0.29 -19.07
CA VAL A 282 5.80 -0.04 -18.90
C VAL A 282 6.35 -0.82 -17.70
N PHE A 283 5.78 -0.61 -16.53
CA PHE A 283 6.18 -1.19 -15.25
C PHE A 283 5.40 -2.46 -14.93
N THR A 284 5.46 -3.43 -15.84
CA THR A 284 4.76 -4.72 -15.68
C THR A 284 5.62 -5.76 -14.96
N ILE A 285 5.00 -6.74 -14.31
CA ILE A 285 5.68 -7.85 -13.64
C ILE A 285 6.68 -8.53 -14.60
N GLY A 286 7.91 -8.72 -14.11
CA GLY A 286 9.04 -9.30 -14.85
C GLY A 286 9.84 -8.27 -15.65
N SER A 287 9.39 -7.02 -15.74
CA SER A 287 10.17 -5.94 -16.38
C SER A 287 11.41 -5.63 -15.56
N LYS A 288 12.54 -5.48 -16.25
CA LYS A 288 13.80 -5.03 -15.63
C LYS A 288 13.90 -3.51 -15.72
N MET A 289 14.38 -2.88 -14.67
CA MET A 289 14.68 -1.45 -14.65
C MET A 289 16.05 -1.17 -14.03
N HIS A 290 16.62 -0.03 -14.38
CA HIS A 290 17.82 0.52 -13.77
C HIS A 290 17.47 1.84 -13.07
N ILE A 291 17.73 1.90 -11.77
CA ILE A 291 17.48 3.08 -10.94
C ILE A 291 18.82 3.77 -10.70
N ILE A 292 19.03 4.92 -11.34
CA ILE A 292 20.26 5.70 -11.25
C ILE A 292 20.16 6.69 -10.09
N ASN A 293 21.24 6.85 -9.32
CA ASN A 293 21.32 7.78 -8.20
C ASN A 293 20.13 7.65 -7.24
N ARG A 294 19.79 6.40 -6.87
CA ARG A 294 18.61 6.10 -6.06
C ARG A 294 18.59 6.96 -4.80
N TYR A 295 17.45 7.59 -4.54
CA TYR A 295 17.17 8.26 -3.28
C TYR A 295 16.48 7.28 -2.33
N ARG A 296 17.13 6.97 -1.20
CA ARG A 296 16.49 6.30 -0.08
C ARG A 296 15.97 7.37 0.86
N ARG A 297 14.65 7.35 1.09
CA ARG A 297 13.97 8.17 2.08
C ARG A 297 13.47 7.25 3.18
N ILE A 298 13.74 7.58 4.43
CA ILE A 298 13.05 7.04 5.58
C ILE A 298 11.69 7.72 5.61
N ALA A 299 10.64 6.94 5.40
CA ALA A 299 9.30 7.49 5.47
C ALA A 299 9.02 8.02 6.90
N ALA A 300 8.19 9.05 7.04
CA ALA A 300 7.97 9.71 8.34
C ALA A 300 7.37 8.75 9.39
N ASP A 301 6.64 7.73 8.93
CA ASP A 301 6.17 6.59 9.70
C ASP A 301 7.31 5.63 10.11
N GLN A 302 8.32 5.41 9.26
CA GLN A 302 9.50 4.62 9.58
C GLN A 302 10.46 5.30 10.56
N GLN A 303 10.56 6.64 10.57
CA GLN A 303 11.31 7.36 11.62
C GLN A 303 10.71 7.10 13.02
N ARG A 304 9.41 6.80 13.13
CA ARG A 304 8.77 6.40 14.40
C ARG A 304 9.10 4.96 14.81
N LEU A 305 9.45 4.08 13.86
CA LEU A 305 9.84 2.69 14.14
C LEU A 305 11.27 2.58 14.68
N ALA A 306 12.20 3.43 14.21
CA ALA A 306 13.60 3.40 14.62
C ALA A 306 13.84 3.79 16.10
N HIS A 307 12.88 4.46 16.75
CA HIS A 307 12.99 4.88 18.16
C HIS A 307 12.28 3.96 19.17
N GLY A 308 11.93 2.71 18.79
CA GLY A 308 11.50 1.68 19.73
C GLY A 308 10.17 1.93 20.46
N LYS A 309 9.41 2.95 20.08
CA LYS A 309 8.07 3.25 20.61
C LYS A 309 7.10 3.43 19.46
N SER A 310 6.64 2.33 18.88
CA SER A 310 5.51 2.38 17.95
C SER A 310 4.26 2.78 18.72
N VAL A 311 3.63 3.85 18.23
CA VAL A 311 2.23 4.19 18.44
C VAL A 311 1.55 4.03 17.08
N THR A 312 0.90 2.88 16.86
CA THR A 312 -0.03 2.68 15.74
C THR A 312 -1.19 3.67 15.84
N LEU A 313 -1.99 3.86 14.78
CA LEU A 313 -3.22 4.68 14.87
C LEU A 313 -4.14 4.19 16.00
N ASP A 314 -4.17 2.87 16.22
CA ASP A 314 -4.84 2.22 17.37
C ASP A 314 -4.24 2.66 18.71
N LYS A 315 -2.91 2.80 18.78
CA LYS A 315 -2.22 3.23 19.99
C LYS A 315 -2.27 4.76 20.19
N TYR A 316 -2.48 5.54 19.12
CA TYR A 316 -2.81 6.97 19.21
C TYR A 316 -4.20 7.11 19.82
N ALA A 317 -5.16 6.30 19.35
CA ALA A 317 -6.44 6.17 20.02
C ALA A 317 -6.26 5.74 21.49
N GLU A 318 -5.41 4.76 21.83
CA GLU A 318 -5.18 4.33 23.23
C GLU A 318 -4.45 5.36 24.13
N LEU A 319 -3.42 6.05 23.63
CA LEU A 319 -2.65 7.05 24.39
C LEU A 319 -3.37 8.40 24.51
N HIS A 320 -4.37 8.64 23.65
CA HIS A 320 -5.15 9.87 23.56
C HIS A 320 -6.65 9.57 23.80
N TRP A 321 -6.96 8.40 24.39
CA TRP A 321 -8.32 7.96 24.75
C TRP A 321 -8.74 8.61 26.06
N HIS A 322 -9.94 9.17 26.09
CA HIS A 322 -10.60 9.53 27.35
C HIS A 322 -11.54 8.40 27.79
N PRO A 323 -11.32 7.77 28.96
CA PRO A 323 -12.13 6.64 29.44
C PRO A 323 -13.64 6.94 29.61
N GLN A 324 -14.03 8.21 29.61
CA GLN A 324 -15.40 8.66 29.88
C GLN A 324 -16.30 8.74 28.63
N LEU A 325 -15.81 8.34 27.45
CA LEU A 325 -16.44 8.65 26.15
C LEU A 325 -16.94 7.42 25.36
N TYR A 326 -17.16 6.27 26.00
CA TYR A 326 -17.82 5.12 25.37
C TYR A 326 -19.20 5.55 24.80
N ASN A 327 -19.44 5.26 23.51
CA ASN A 327 -20.62 5.60 22.68
C ASN A 327 -20.61 6.92 21.88
N LYS A 328 -19.45 7.52 21.58
CA LYS A 328 -19.37 8.65 20.62
C LYS A 328 -18.44 8.34 19.45
N ILE A 329 -18.83 8.78 18.26
CA ILE A 329 -18.02 8.73 17.05
C ILE A 329 -17.25 10.05 16.95
N TYR A 330 -15.93 9.96 16.75
CA TYR A 330 -15.04 11.11 16.62
C TYR A 330 -14.52 11.22 15.20
N ILE A 331 -14.43 12.45 14.70
CA ILE A 331 -13.79 12.78 13.44
C ILE A 331 -12.67 13.76 13.77
N CYS A 332 -11.44 13.43 13.36
CA CYS A 332 -10.28 14.31 13.52
C CYS A 332 -9.94 14.93 12.15
N GLU A 333 -9.82 16.25 12.12
CA GLU A 333 -9.43 16.99 10.92
C GLU A 333 -8.21 17.87 11.24
N HIS A 334 -7.21 17.84 10.36
CA HIS A 334 -6.00 18.65 10.48
C HIS A 334 -5.79 19.44 9.18
N ARG A 335 -5.67 20.77 9.29
CA ARG A 335 -5.49 21.68 8.16
C ARG A 335 -4.25 22.54 8.32
N HIS A 336 -3.55 22.79 7.22
CA HIS A 336 -2.49 23.79 7.14
C HIS A 336 -3.03 25.05 6.46
N ILE A 337 -3.09 26.15 7.20
CA ILE A 337 -3.66 27.42 6.73
C ILE A 337 -2.54 28.46 6.71
N LYS A 338 -2.42 29.18 5.59
CA LYS A 338 -1.53 30.35 5.47
C LYS A 338 -2.40 31.59 5.25
N GLY A 339 -2.08 32.66 5.97
CA GLY A 339 -2.82 33.92 5.87
C GLY A 339 -1.96 35.09 6.32
N LEU A 340 -2.35 36.29 5.89
CA LEU A 340 -1.80 37.55 6.36
C LEU A 340 -2.81 38.16 7.32
N PHE A 341 -2.36 38.53 8.52
CA PHE A 341 -3.22 39.07 9.57
C PHE A 341 -2.74 40.46 9.94
N GLY A 342 -3.67 41.42 9.98
CA GLY A 342 -3.39 42.77 10.42
C GLY A 342 -3.61 42.91 11.93
N ARG A 343 -2.70 43.61 12.61
CA ARG A 343 -2.88 44.02 14.00
C ARG A 343 -2.31 45.42 14.22
N LYS A 344 -2.98 46.20 15.06
CA LYS A 344 -2.47 47.46 15.59
C LYS A 344 -1.62 47.16 16.82
N LEU A 345 -0.38 47.63 16.84
CA LEU A 345 0.54 47.49 17.96
C LEU A 345 0.32 48.61 18.98
N GLU A 346 0.49 48.29 20.25
CA GLU A 346 0.42 49.24 21.36
C GLU A 346 1.85 49.57 21.80
N LEU A 347 2.32 50.80 21.55
CA LEU A 347 3.73 51.19 21.70
C LEU A 347 3.93 52.18 22.86
N HIS A 348 3.30 51.93 24.00
CA HIS A 348 3.31 52.86 25.13
C HIS A 348 4.62 52.83 25.91
N HIS A 349 5.32 51.69 25.93
CA HIS A 349 6.55 51.44 26.70
C HIS A 349 7.70 50.94 25.82
N PHE A 350 7.72 51.38 24.56
CA PHE A 350 8.69 50.91 23.58
C PHE A 350 10.14 51.15 24.06
N PRO A 351 11.05 50.16 23.93
CA PRO A 351 10.88 48.88 23.23
C PRO A 351 10.22 47.75 24.04
N SER A 352 10.05 47.91 25.36
CA SER A 352 9.65 46.84 26.27
C SER A 352 8.16 46.48 26.25
N ASP A 353 7.44 46.81 25.19
CA ASP A 353 6.02 46.48 25.07
C ASP A 353 5.84 44.99 24.76
N VAL A 354 4.96 44.33 25.53
CA VAL A 354 4.44 43.01 25.20
C VAL A 354 3.29 43.18 24.21
N GLN A 355 3.41 42.57 23.05
CA GLN A 355 2.35 42.52 22.07
C GLN A 355 1.60 41.20 22.18
N HIS A 356 0.28 41.30 22.15
CA HIS A 356 -0.57 40.15 21.95
C HIS A 356 -0.80 40.00 20.45
N LEU A 357 -0.70 38.81 19.88
CA LEU A 357 -1.03 38.52 18.48
C LEU A 357 -2.14 37.47 18.50
N SER A 358 -3.32 37.81 18.00
CA SER A 358 -4.52 36.98 18.18
C SER A 358 -5.13 36.63 16.84
N ILE A 359 -5.53 35.38 16.69
CA ILE A 359 -6.39 34.91 15.61
C ILE A 359 -7.74 34.50 16.16
N PHE A 360 -8.79 34.72 15.36
CA PHE A 360 -10.16 34.35 15.70
C PHE A 360 -10.63 33.24 14.77
N ILE A 361 -11.05 32.13 15.36
CA ILE A 361 -11.64 31.00 14.66
C ILE A 361 -13.13 31.02 14.96
N THR A 362 -13.96 31.18 13.94
CA THR A 362 -15.40 31.29 14.09
C THR A 362 -16.12 30.19 13.32
N SER A 363 -17.29 29.78 13.81
CA SER A 363 -18.18 28.90 13.06
C SER A 363 -19.11 29.73 12.16
N LEU A 364 -19.43 29.21 10.97
CA LEU A 364 -20.52 29.75 10.15
C LEU A 364 -21.90 29.41 10.73
N PHE A 365 -21.96 28.40 11.60
CA PHE A 365 -23.16 28.00 12.31
C PHE A 365 -23.25 28.68 13.67
N LEU A 366 -24.47 28.75 14.17
CA LEU A 366 -24.79 29.28 15.49
C LEU A 366 -24.47 28.27 16.58
N ASP A 367 -24.41 28.76 17.82
CA ASP A 367 -24.04 28.00 19.01
C ASP A 367 -25.00 26.86 19.38
N ASP A 368 -26.25 26.90 18.92
CA ASP A 368 -27.21 25.79 19.04
C ASP A 368 -26.82 24.57 18.19
N LYS A 369 -26.02 24.77 17.13
CA LYS A 369 -25.57 23.72 16.21
C LYS A 369 -24.11 23.36 16.39
N VAL A 370 -23.24 24.36 16.55
CA VAL A 370 -21.79 24.17 16.61
C VAL A 370 -21.19 25.04 17.71
N ILE A 371 -20.51 24.39 18.63
CA ILE A 371 -19.76 25.03 19.70
C ILE A 371 -18.27 24.70 19.51
N LEU A 372 -17.44 25.74 19.45
CA LEU A 372 -15.99 25.60 19.40
C LEU A 372 -15.47 25.59 20.84
N ILE A 373 -14.77 24.52 21.22
CA ILE A 373 -14.23 24.34 22.57
C ILE A 373 -12.72 24.11 22.43
N PRO A 374 -11.86 24.83 23.18
CA PRO A 374 -10.44 24.53 23.22
C PRO A 374 -10.22 23.12 23.79
N ASP A 375 -9.19 22.43 23.30
CA ASP A 375 -8.81 21.13 23.86
C ASP A 375 -8.35 21.33 25.32
N PRO A 376 -9.07 20.79 26.31
CA PRO A 376 -8.73 21.02 27.72
C PRO A 376 -7.50 20.23 28.18
N TYR A 377 -7.00 19.30 27.36
CA TYR A 377 -5.88 18.43 27.70
C TYR A 377 -4.60 18.80 26.95
N ARG A 378 -4.72 19.55 25.85
CA ARG A 378 -3.57 19.93 25.02
C ARG A 378 -3.56 21.41 24.70
N PHE A 379 -2.51 22.08 25.17
CA PHE A 379 -2.23 23.45 24.80
C PHE A 379 -1.79 23.55 23.35
N SER A 380 -2.23 24.61 22.69
CA SER A 380 -1.70 24.97 21.37
C SER A 380 -0.27 25.50 21.51
N GLU A 381 0.58 25.19 20.54
CA GLU A 381 2.02 25.47 20.58
C GLU A 381 2.43 26.39 19.42
N VAL A 382 3.48 27.18 19.65
CA VAL A 382 4.10 28.01 18.62
C VAL A 382 5.40 27.35 18.14
N ASN A 383 5.53 27.16 16.83
CA ASN A 383 6.79 26.68 16.26
C ASN A 383 7.82 27.81 16.19
N ARG A 384 8.58 27.97 17.28
CA ARG A 384 9.64 28.98 17.39
C ARG A 384 10.79 28.74 16.41
N GLU A 385 11.10 27.48 16.08
CA GLU A 385 12.23 27.13 15.20
C GLU A 385 12.01 27.63 13.76
N ALA A 386 10.76 27.75 13.33
CA ALA A 386 10.40 28.25 12.01
C ALA A 386 10.31 29.79 11.93
N PHE A 387 10.45 30.50 13.06
CA PHE A 387 10.33 31.94 13.12
C PHE A 387 11.68 32.60 12.79
N VAL A 388 11.73 33.31 11.66
CA VAL A 388 12.98 33.86 11.10
C VAL A 388 13.39 35.18 11.78
N ASP A 389 12.42 35.94 12.28
CA ASP A 389 12.63 37.30 12.81
C ASP A 389 12.87 37.34 14.32
N GLN A 390 13.46 36.28 14.89
CA GLN A 390 13.86 36.21 16.31
C GLN A 390 14.85 37.32 16.74
N GLN A 391 15.40 38.06 15.79
CA GLN A 391 16.30 39.18 16.06
C GLN A 391 15.55 40.41 16.61
N GLU A 392 14.26 40.55 16.28
CA GLU A 392 13.41 41.69 16.66
C GLU A 392 12.29 41.28 17.63
N TRP A 393 11.86 40.01 17.61
CA TRP A 393 10.74 39.53 18.40
C TRP A 393 11.09 38.28 19.20
N SER A 394 10.65 38.22 20.46
CA SER A 394 10.68 36.99 21.26
C SER A 394 9.27 36.44 21.40
N LEU A 395 9.03 35.26 20.83
CA LEU A 395 7.75 34.57 20.93
C LEU A 395 7.69 33.73 22.21
N TYR A 396 6.58 33.84 22.94
CA TYR A 396 6.28 32.93 24.04
C TYR A 396 6.00 31.51 23.49
N GLU A 397 6.27 30.50 24.31
CA GLU A 397 6.17 29.09 23.92
C GLU A 397 4.73 28.61 23.71
N HIS A 398 3.82 29.17 24.50
CA HIS A 398 2.42 28.78 24.54
C HIS A 398 1.53 29.90 24.02
N VAL A 399 0.37 29.50 23.52
CA VAL A 399 -0.71 30.44 23.20
C VAL A 399 -1.85 30.26 24.18
N ASP A 400 -2.52 31.36 24.50
CA ASP A 400 -3.74 31.34 25.27
C ASP A 400 -4.93 31.10 24.35
N THR A 401 -5.84 30.21 24.75
CA THR A 401 -7.08 29.96 24.04
C THR A 401 -8.28 30.35 24.88
N GLU A 402 -9.17 31.16 24.32
CA GLU A 402 -10.38 31.62 25.00
C GLU A 402 -11.61 31.38 24.12
N GLN A 403 -12.62 30.70 24.69
CA GLN A 403 -13.92 30.54 24.05
C GLN A 403 -14.79 31.77 24.35
N ARG A 404 -15.34 32.37 23.30
CA ARG A 404 -16.24 33.52 23.36
C ARG A 404 -17.48 33.28 22.51
N TYR A 405 -18.47 34.15 22.70
CA TYR A 405 -19.70 34.15 21.93
C TYR A 405 -19.94 35.54 21.36
N ILE A 406 -20.12 35.62 20.04
CA ILE A 406 -20.34 36.89 19.34
C ILE A 406 -21.77 36.88 18.79
N LYS A 407 -22.51 37.99 18.95
CA LYS A 407 -23.87 38.12 18.45
C LYS A 407 -23.88 38.07 16.91
N ASP A 408 -24.84 37.33 16.35
CA ASP A 408 -24.89 37.02 14.91
C ASP A 408 -24.93 38.25 13.99
N PHE A 409 -25.54 39.35 14.44
CA PHE A 409 -25.65 40.58 13.64
C PHE A 409 -24.30 41.23 13.31
N LEU A 410 -23.23 40.94 14.06
CA LEU A 410 -21.88 41.45 13.81
C LEU A 410 -21.20 40.80 12.59
N PHE A 411 -21.79 39.74 12.02
CA PHE A 411 -21.30 39.05 10.83
C PHE A 411 -22.12 39.37 9.57
N ARG A 412 -23.11 40.28 9.67
CA ARG A 412 -23.82 40.78 8.50
C ARG A 412 -22.88 41.73 7.78
N ILE A 413 -22.30 41.25 6.70
CA ILE A 413 -21.68 42.10 5.69
C ILE A 413 -22.85 42.85 5.06
N ASP A 414 -22.80 44.19 5.05
CA ASP A 414 -23.85 45.11 4.59
C ASP A 414 -24.14 44.97 3.08
N ASP A 415 -24.63 43.80 2.65
CA ASP A 415 -24.83 43.49 1.23
C ASP A 415 -26.27 43.67 0.73
N ASP A 416 -27.23 44.12 1.55
CA ASP A 416 -28.63 44.32 1.10
C ASP A 416 -29.26 45.59 1.70
N ASP A 417 -29.05 46.73 1.03
CA ASP A 417 -29.68 48.03 1.33
C ASP A 417 -31.06 48.22 0.64
N GLU A 418 -31.69 47.18 0.09
CA GLU A 418 -32.97 47.31 -0.61
C GLU A 418 -33.93 46.13 -0.37
N ASP A 419 -34.68 46.10 0.74
CA ASP A 419 -36.09 45.66 0.67
C ASP A 419 -36.92 46.02 1.93
N ASP A 420 -38.18 46.31 1.65
CA ASP A 420 -39.16 47.03 2.45
C ASP A 420 -39.66 46.34 3.74
N GLY A 421 -39.64 47.11 4.84
CA GLY A 421 -40.81 47.44 5.67
C GLY A 421 -41.65 46.34 6.37
N ARG A 422 -41.36 45.04 6.24
CA ARG A 422 -42.24 43.96 6.74
C ARG A 422 -41.65 43.01 7.78
N GLN A 423 -40.44 43.23 8.29
CA GLN A 423 -39.78 42.26 9.20
C GLN A 423 -39.67 42.69 10.68
N MET A 424 -40.44 43.68 11.16
CA MET A 424 -40.24 44.19 12.52
C MET A 424 -40.70 43.24 13.67
N LYS A 425 -41.42 42.14 13.37
CA LYS A 425 -41.92 41.18 14.39
C LYS A 425 -41.11 39.89 14.55
N GLU A 426 -40.21 39.56 13.62
CA GLU A 426 -39.30 38.39 13.77
C GLU A 426 -37.92 38.76 14.32
N ILE A 427 -37.62 40.05 14.46
CA ILE A 427 -36.32 40.54 14.94
C ILE A 427 -36.16 40.30 16.44
N SER A 428 -37.24 40.35 17.25
CA SER A 428 -37.14 40.23 18.71
C SER A 428 -36.66 38.86 19.21
N ASN A 429 -36.75 37.79 18.40
CA ASN A 429 -36.22 36.47 18.74
C ASN A 429 -34.85 36.17 18.09
N LYS A 430 -34.34 37.04 17.20
CA LYS A 430 -33.04 36.86 16.55
C LYS A 430 -31.88 37.54 17.30
N GLU A 431 -32.17 38.47 18.21
CA GLU A 431 -31.14 39.26 18.92
C GLU A 431 -30.29 38.48 19.93
N ASP A 432 -30.75 37.30 20.36
CA ASP A 432 -30.03 36.45 21.33
C ASP A 432 -29.19 35.34 20.69
N ARG A 433 -29.22 35.20 19.37
CA ARG A 433 -28.46 34.14 18.67
C ARG A 433 -26.98 34.52 18.63
N LYS A 434 -26.12 33.60 19.04
CA LYS A 434 -24.67 33.82 19.11
C LYS A 434 -23.94 32.79 18.27
N ARG A 435 -22.74 33.15 17.84
CA ARG A 435 -21.78 32.23 17.24
C ARG A 435 -20.67 31.96 18.22
N SER A 436 -20.26 30.70 18.29
CA SER A 436 -19.08 30.33 19.06
C SER A 436 -17.82 30.78 18.33
N VAL A 437 -16.92 31.41 19.07
CA VAL A 437 -15.64 31.94 18.61
C VAL A 437 -14.54 31.44 19.52
N LEU A 438 -13.48 30.90 18.94
CA LEU A 438 -12.27 30.54 19.64
C LEU A 438 -11.19 31.57 19.33
N THR A 439 -10.72 32.29 20.34
CA THR A 439 -9.62 33.26 20.24
C THR A 439 -8.35 32.54 20.63
N VAL A 440 -7.33 32.60 19.78
CA VAL A 440 -5.99 32.04 20.08
C VAL A 440 -5.00 33.19 20.08
N THR A 441 -4.31 33.41 21.19
CA THR A 441 -3.43 34.56 21.42
C THR A 441 -2.00 34.11 21.72
N CYS A 442 -1.07 34.50 20.87
CA CYS A 442 0.37 34.40 21.12
C CYS A 442 0.87 35.69 21.77
N HIS A 443 1.75 35.57 22.76
CA HIS A 443 2.40 36.71 23.40
C HIS A 443 3.79 36.88 22.83
N THR A 444 4.18 38.12 22.54
CA THR A 444 5.45 38.42 21.90
C THR A 444 6.07 39.69 22.47
N ASP A 445 7.33 39.62 22.87
CA ASP A 445 8.08 40.81 23.26
C ASP A 445 8.76 41.42 22.03
N LEU A 446 8.73 42.74 21.93
CA LEU A 446 9.52 43.47 20.95
C LEU A 446 10.89 43.78 21.56
N TYR A 447 11.98 43.35 20.93
CA TYR A 447 13.34 43.66 21.36
C TYR A 447 14.04 44.50 20.29
N LEU A 448 14.46 45.71 20.67
CA LEU A 448 15.53 46.41 19.95
C LEU A 448 16.85 45.90 20.50
N LYS A 449 17.54 45.02 19.75
CA LYS A 449 18.95 44.80 19.99
C LYS A 449 19.68 46.10 19.67
N GLU A 450 20.17 46.79 20.70
CA GLU A 450 21.20 47.81 20.50
C GLU A 450 22.34 47.13 19.71
N LYS A 451 22.55 47.56 18.46
CA LYS A 451 23.76 47.19 17.74
C LYS A 451 24.93 47.70 18.56
N GLN A 452 25.57 46.83 19.31
CA GLN A 452 26.91 47.10 19.80
C GLN A 452 27.77 47.29 18.55
N ASN A 453 28.14 48.54 18.28
CA ASN A 453 29.06 48.87 17.21
C ASN A 453 30.41 48.23 17.56
N GLU A 454 30.72 47.10 16.92
CA GLU A 454 32.10 46.61 16.76
C GLU A 454 32.82 47.33 15.63
#